data_AF-A0A099CZ02-F1
#
_entry.id   AF-A0A099CZ02-F1
#
_cell.length_a   1.000
_cell.length_b   1.000
_cell.length_c   1.000
_cell.angle_alpha   90.00
_cell.angle_beta   90.00
_cell.angle_gamma   90.00
#
_symmetry.space_group_name_H-M   'P 1'
#
loop_
_entity.id
_entity.type
_entity.pdbx_description
1 polymer ?
#
loop_
_entity_poly.entity_id
_entity_poly.type
_entity_poly.pdbx_seq_one_letter_code
_entity_poly.pdbx_strand_id
1 'polypeptide(L)'
;MVILLKIAATVAFLFGVIFLYLPGGFGILHFNRGRSKAVARGVSVLWVAFMLVHLLAIYRTWFSADSVYAWLVALFLGQVVFFTTVARDVSTT
;
A
#
# COMPACT_ATOMS: atom_id res chain seq x y z
N MET A 1 -17.08 20.53 4.41
CA MET A 1 -15.72 20.12 4.83
C MET A 1 -15.48 18.61 4.71
N VAL A 2 -16.41 17.75 5.15
CA VAL A 2 -16.25 16.27 5.10
C VAL A 2 -16.07 15.72 3.68
N ILE A 3 -16.80 16.22 2.68
CA ILE A 3 -16.73 15.72 1.30
C ILE A 3 -15.36 15.96 0.65
N LEU A 4 -14.78 17.15 0.85
CA LEU A 4 -13.45 17.50 0.33
C LEU A 4 -12.37 16.61 0.93
N LEU A 5 -12.47 16.31 2.23
CA LEU A 5 -11.58 15.36 2.90
C LEU A 5 -11.69 13.95 2.30
N LYS A 6 -12.91 13.46 2.04
CA LYS A 6 -13.12 12.14 1.40
C LYS A 6 -12.54 12.08 -0.01
N ILE A 7 -12.69 13.15 -0.79
CA ILE A 7 -12.10 13.26 -2.13
C ILE A 7 -10.57 13.25 -2.04
N ALA A 8 -9.98 14.09 -1.18
CA ALA A 8 -8.54 14.14 -0.98
C ALA A 8 -7.97 12.79 -0.51
N ALA A 9 -8.65 12.12 0.43
CA ALA A 9 -8.26 10.79 0.89
C ALA A 9 -8.36 9.74 -0.23
N THR A 10 -9.39 9.79 -1.07
CA THR A 10 -9.52 8.90 -2.22
C THR A 10 -8.35 9.06 -3.19
N VAL A 11 -7.96 10.31 -3.50
CA VAL A 11 -6.79 10.60 -4.33
C VAL A 11 -5.51 10.04 -3.69
N ALA A 12 -5.33 10.25 -2.38
CA ALA A 12 -4.17 9.72 -1.65
C ALA A 12 -4.12 8.18 -1.66
N PHE A 13 -5.27 7.51 -1.49
CA PHE A 13 -5.35 6.04 -1.53
C PHE A 13 -5.07 5.49 -2.92
N LEU A 14 -5.62 6.12 -3.98
CA LEU A 14 -5.32 5.75 -5.36
C LEU A 14 -3.83 5.94 -5.69
N PHE A 15 -3.25 7.06 -5.26
CA PHE A 15 -1.82 7.30 -5.40
C PHE A 15 -0.99 6.23 -4.69
N GLY A 16 -1.40 5.84 -3.48
CA GLY A 16 -0.80 4.73 -2.74
C GLY A 16 -0.83 3.40 -3.48
N VAL A 17 -1.93 3.06 -4.15
CA VAL A 17 -2.02 1.85 -4.99
C VAL A 17 -1.06 1.93 -6.17
N ILE A 18 -1.01 3.07 -6.87
CA ILE A 18 -0.09 3.28 -8.01
C ILE A 18 1.36 3.12 -7.55
N PHE A 19 1.72 3.71 -6.41
CA PHE A 19 3.06 3.59 -5.83
C PHE A 19 3.40 2.16 -5.42
N LEU A 20 2.46 1.44 -4.79
CA LEU A 20 2.64 0.02 -4.47
C LEU A 20 2.81 -0.84 -5.72
N TYR A 21 2.10 -0.51 -6.80
CA TYR A 21 2.12 -1.32 -8.02
C TYR A 21 3.42 -1.13 -8.79
N LEU A 22 3.85 0.11 -9.00
CA LEU A 22 5.01 0.44 -9.79
C LEU A 22 6.31 0.34 -8.95
N PRO A 23 6.72 1.35 -8.15
CA PRO A 23 7.87 1.23 -7.26
C PRO A 23 7.85 -0.03 -6.38
N GLY A 24 6.70 -0.33 -5.78
CA GLY A 24 6.58 -1.49 -4.90
C GLY A 24 6.68 -2.83 -5.62
N GLY A 25 6.17 -2.92 -6.84
CA GLY A 25 6.28 -4.13 -7.68
C GLY A 25 7.73 -4.45 -8.03
N PHE A 26 8.53 -3.44 -8.39
CA PHE A 26 9.97 -3.62 -8.60
C PHE A 26 10.69 -4.06 -7.33
N GLY A 27 10.34 -3.46 -6.18
CA GLY A 27 10.86 -3.88 -4.88
C GLY A 27 10.57 -5.33 -4.54
N ILE A 28 9.34 -5.80 -4.77
CA ILE A 28 8.94 -7.20 -4.55
C ILE A 28 9.72 -8.15 -5.46
N LEU A 29 9.86 -7.81 -6.74
CA LEU A 29 10.63 -8.62 -7.69
C LEU A 29 12.08 -8.76 -7.26
N HIS A 30 12.70 -7.67 -6.80
CA HIS A 30 14.07 -7.69 -6.28
C HIS A 30 14.17 -8.50 -4.99
N PHE A 31 13.32 -8.20 -4.00
CA PHE A 31 13.29 -8.87 -2.70
C PHE A 31 13.13 -10.39 -2.85
N ASN A 32 12.28 -10.84 -3.77
CA ASN A 32 11.99 -12.26 -3.96
C ASN A 32 13.13 -13.05 -4.61
N ARG A 33 14.07 -12.41 -5.33
CA ARG A 33 15.19 -13.11 -6.01
C ARG A 33 16.15 -13.80 -5.05
N GLY A 34 16.28 -13.29 -3.81
CA GLY A 34 17.22 -13.81 -2.80
C GLY A 34 16.58 -14.57 -1.65
N ARG A 35 15.29 -14.94 -1.73
CA ARG A 35 14.53 -15.50 -0.60
C ARG A 35 13.98 -16.88 -0.92
N SER A 36 13.69 -17.66 0.12
CA SER A 36 13.03 -18.96 -0.02
C SER A 36 11.62 -18.79 -0.62
N LYS A 37 11.15 -19.80 -1.36
CA LYS A 37 9.83 -19.75 -2.04
C LYS A 37 8.67 -19.43 -1.09
N ALA A 38 8.73 -19.93 0.15
CA ALA A 38 7.69 -19.68 1.16
C ALA A 38 7.64 -18.19 1.58
N VAL A 39 8.79 -17.60 1.87
CA VAL A 39 8.90 -16.18 2.24
C VAL A 39 8.48 -15.29 1.07
N ALA A 40 9.00 -15.57 -0.13
CA ALA A 40 8.67 -14.79 -1.32
C ALA A 40 7.16 -14.80 -1.60
N ARG A 41 6.51 -15.95 -1.50
CA ARG A 41 5.06 -16.06 -1.69
C ARG A 41 4.28 -15.31 -0.61
N GLY A 42 4.69 -15.43 0.66
CA GLY A 42 4.04 -14.74 1.76
C GLY A 42 4.07 -13.22 1.58
N VAL A 43 5.22 -12.67 1.22
CA VAL A 43 5.38 -11.22 0.98
C VAL A 43 4.62 -10.76 -0.26
N SER A 44 4.62 -11.53 -1.36
CA SER A 44 3.81 -11.20 -2.55
C SER A 44 2.31 -11.19 -2.25
N VAL A 45 1.82 -12.14 -1.44
CA VAL A 45 0.41 -12.14 -1.01
C VAL A 45 0.10 -10.93 -0.14
N LEU A 46 0.99 -10.59 0.81
CA LEU A 46 0.82 -9.42 1.65
C LEU A 46 0.80 -8.12 0.84
N TRP A 47 1.65 -8.02 -0.19
CA TRP A 47 1.69 -6.89 -1.12
C TRP A 47 0.36 -6.71 -1.87
N VAL A 48 -0.17 -7.79 -2.47
CA VAL A 48 -1.47 -7.75 -3.14
C VAL A 48 -2.59 -7.42 -2.16
N ALA A 49 -2.59 -8.04 -0.98
CA ALA A 49 -3.55 -7.74 0.06
C ALA A 49 -3.50 -6.25 0.43
N PHE A 50 -2.31 -5.68 0.57
CA PHE A 50 -2.15 -4.28 0.94
C PHE A 50 -2.71 -3.31 -0.10
N MET A 51 -2.60 -3.63 -1.40
CA MET A 51 -3.30 -2.88 -2.46
C MET A 51 -4.82 -2.96 -2.30
N LEU A 52 -5.35 -4.16 -2.04
CA LEU A 52 -6.79 -4.35 -1.83
C LEU A 52 -7.30 -3.59 -0.60
N VAL A 53 -6.48 -3.45 0.45
CA VAL A 53 -6.83 -2.63 1.63
C VAL A 53 -7.00 -1.15 1.25
N HIS A 54 -6.24 -0.62 0.28
CA HIS A 54 -6.47 0.75 -0.20
C HIS A 54 -7.83 0.88 -0.91
N LEU A 55 -8.20 -0.09 -1.74
CA LEU A 55 -9.52 -0.10 -2.39
C LEU A 55 -10.66 -0.23 -1.37
N LEU A 56 -10.46 -1.07 -0.35
CA LEU A 56 -11.37 -1.21 0.78
C LEU A 56 -11.49 0.11 1.55
N ALA A 57 -10.40 0.82 1.80
CA ALA A 57 -10.39 2.11 2.48
C ALA A 57 -11.18 3.16 1.70
N ILE A 58 -11.08 3.18 0.37
CA ILE A 58 -11.91 4.03 -0.48
C ILE A 58 -13.39 3.68 -0.26
N TYR A 59 -13.77 2.41 -0.41
CA TYR A 59 -15.15 1.98 -0.19
C TYR A 59 -15.67 2.39 1.20
N ARG A 60 -14.93 2.08 2.27
CA ARG A 60 -15.31 2.40 3.65
C ARG A 60 -15.41 3.89 3.91
N THR A 61 -14.53 4.69 3.31
CA THR A 61 -14.57 6.16 3.40
C THR A 61 -15.88 6.72 2.85
N TRP A 62 -16.44 6.13 1.79
CA TRP A 62 -17.66 6.61 1.16
C TRP A 62 -18.94 6.02 1.77
N PHE A 63 -18.93 4.73 2.12
CA PHE A 63 -20.13 3.97 2.47
C PHE A 63 -20.22 3.56 3.95
N SER A 64 -19.24 3.90 4.78
CA SER A 64 -19.26 3.59 6.22
C SER A 64 -19.00 4.84 7.06
N ALA A 65 -19.36 4.79 8.34
CA ALA A 65 -19.08 5.84 9.32
C ALA A 65 -17.65 5.78 9.88
N ASP A 66 -16.74 5.07 9.19
CA ASP A 66 -15.36 4.86 9.63
C ASP A 66 -14.55 6.16 9.56
N SER A 67 -13.56 6.29 10.45
CA SER A 67 -12.68 7.45 10.49
C SER A 67 -11.73 7.48 9.29
N VAL A 68 -11.88 8.50 8.43
CA VAL A 68 -10.98 8.75 7.29
C VAL A 68 -9.53 8.93 7.75
N TYR A 69 -9.33 9.58 8.90
CA TYR A 69 -7.99 9.78 9.47
C TYR A 69 -7.32 8.48 9.88
N ALA A 70 -8.07 7.53 10.44
CA ALA A 70 -7.53 6.23 10.82
C ALA A 70 -7.02 5.47 9.59
N TRP A 71 -7.79 5.48 8.49
CA TRP A 71 -7.37 4.90 7.22
C TRP A 71 -6.12 5.59 6.63
N LEU A 72 -6.09 6.92 6.62
CA LEU A 72 -4.94 7.69 6.14
C LEU A 72 -3.66 7.34 6.91
N VAL A 73 -3.70 7.36 8.24
CA VAL A 73 -2.54 7.05 9.08
C VAL A 73 -2.11 5.60 8.92
N ALA A 74 -3.05 4.65 8.96
CA ALA A 74 -2.74 3.23 8.86
C ALA A 74 -2.11 2.87 7.50
N LEU A 75 -2.68 3.36 6.40
CA LEU A 75 -2.14 3.10 5.07
C LEU A 75 -0.82 3.82 4.84
N PHE A 76 -0.66 5.05 5.32
CA PHE A 76 0.60 5.77 5.23
C PHE A 76 1.73 5.04 5.99
N LEU A 77 1.50 4.64 7.24
CA LEU A 77 2.49 3.88 8.01
C LEU A 77 2.81 2.55 7.36
N GLY A 78 1.79 1.85 6.83
CA GLY A 78 2.00 0.61 6.08
C GLY A 78 2.88 0.81 4.84
N GLN A 79 2.70 1.91 4.10
CA GLN A 79 3.54 2.27 2.95
C GLN A 79 4.99 2.49 3.38
N VAL A 80 5.22 3.27 4.44
CA VAL A 80 6.56 3.52 4.98
C VAL A 80 7.24 2.21 5.36
N VAL A 81 6.55 1.33 6.09
CA VAL A 81 7.10 0.02 6.49
C VAL A 81 7.40 -0.83 5.26
N PHE A 82 6.48 -0.91 4.30
CA PHE A 82 6.68 -1.69 3.08
C PHE A 82 7.90 -1.22 2.29
N PHE A 83 8.01 0.09 2.05
CA PHE A 83 9.11 0.66 1.27
C PHE A 83 10.47 0.60 1.98
N THR A 84 10.50 0.68 3.31
CA THR A 84 11.75 0.59 4.08
C THR A 84 12.25 -0.85 4.25
N THR A 85 11.36 -1.84 4.23
CA THR A 85 11.71 -3.25 4.47
C THR A 85 11.82 -4.09 3.20
N VAL A 86 10.95 -3.87 2.21
CA VAL A 86 10.83 -4.71 1.01
C VAL A 86 11.37 -4.01 -0.22
N ALA A 87 10.94 -2.76 -0.44
CA ALA A 87 11.32 -1.99 -1.64
C ALA A 87 12.48 -1.00 -1.40
N ARG A 88 13.39 -1.34 -0.47
CA ARG A 88 14.54 -0.51 -0.09
C ARG A 88 15.57 -0.38 -1.23
N ASP A 89 15.80 -1.47 -1.95
CA ASP A 89 16.97 -1.63 -2.83
C ASP A 89 16.62 -1.46 -4.33
N VAL A 90 15.57 -0.70 -4.65
CA VAL A 90 15.15 -0.46 -6.06
C VAL A 90 16.09 0.53 -6.78
N SER A 91 16.98 1.23 -6.05
CA SER A 91 17.79 2.34 -6.55
C SER A 91 19.29 2.02 -6.76
N THR A 92 19.77 0.82 -6.43
CA THR A 92 21.23 0.60 -6.23
C THR A 92 21.89 -0.47 -7.11
N THR A 93 21.28 -0.88 -8.22
CA THR A 93 21.91 -1.80 -9.19
C THR A 93 21.78 -1.32 -10.61
#